data_AF-A0A3C2E8L7-F1
#
_entry.id   AF-A0A3C2E8L7-F1
#
_cell.length_a   1.000
_cell.length_b   1.000
_cell.length_c   1.000
_cell.angle_alpha   90.00
_cell.angle_beta   90.00
_cell.angle_gamma   90.00
#
_symmetry.space_group_name_H-M   'P 1'
#
loop_
_entity.id
_entity.type
_entity.pdbx_description
1 polymer ?
#
loop_
_entity_poly.entity_id
_entity_poly.type
_entity_poly.pdbx_seq_one_letter_code
_entity_poly.pdbx_strand_id
1 'polypeptide(L)' 'MSLLVSFALILGGIVLLLFGGDFLIRGATALARKWNIPSLLIGLTIVAFGTSAPELVV' A
#
# COMPACT_ATOMS: atom_id res chain seq x y z
N MET A 1 -26.57 3.96 12.75
CA MET A 1 -25.60 2.88 12.44
C MET A 1 -25.31 2.14 13.74
N SER A 2 -25.45 0.82 13.81
CA SER A 2 -25.13 0.08 15.04
C SER A 2 -23.62 0.11 15.31
N LEU A 3 -23.21 0.21 16.58
CA LEU A 3 -21.80 0.23 16.99
C LEU A 3 -21.00 -0.92 16.38
N LEU A 4 -21.62 -2.11 16.27
CA LEU A 4 -21.04 -3.28 15.65
C LEU A 4 -20.65 -3.06 14.18
N VAL A 5 -21.53 -2.41 13.40
CA VAL A 5 -21.28 -2.13 11.99
C VAL A 5 -20.15 -1.10 11.84
N SER A 6 -20.11 -0.07 12.71
CA SER A 6 -19.02 0.91 12.70
C SER A 6 -17.65 0.27 12.94
N PHE A 7 -17.54 -0.62 13.94
CA PHE A 7 -16.30 -1.35 14.21
C PHE A 7 -15.90 -2.28 13.06
N ALA A 8 -16.87 -2.98 12.46
CA ALA A 8 -16.61 -3.86 11.32
C ALA A 8 -16.07 -3.09 10.10
N LEU A 9 -16.62 -1.90 9.82
CA LEU A 9 -16.16 -1.03 8.72
C LEU A 9 -14.75 -0.50 8.96
N ILE A 10 -14.42 -0.09 10.19
CA ILE A 10 -13.07 0.39 10.54
C ILE A 10 -12.05 -0.74 10.34
N LEU A 11 -12.31 -1.93 10.90
CA LEU A 11 -11.43 -3.08 10.75
C LEU A 11 -11.28 -3.50 9.28
N GLY A 12 -12.39 -3.54 8.54
CA GLY A 12 -12.39 -3.85 7.12
C GLY A 12 -11.56 -2.85 6.31
N GLY A 13 -11.72 -1.55 6.58
CA GLY A 13 -10.95 -0.48 5.93
C GLY A 13 -9.46 -0.58 6.20
N ILE A 14 -9.06 -0.80 7.45
CA ILE A 14 -7.64 -0.97 7.82
C ILE A 14 -7.04 -2.17 7.10
N VAL A 15 -7.72 -3.31 7.10
CA VAL A 15 -7.24 -4.51 6.39
C VAL A 15 -7.11 -4.23 4.89
N LEU A 16 -8.13 -3.63 4.27
CA LEU A 16 -8.10 -3.33 2.84
C LEU A 16 -6.95 -2.39 2.46
N LEU A 17 -6.69 -1.36 3.28
CA LEU A 17 -5.61 -0.39 3.06
C LEU A 17 -4.24 -1.04 3.22
N LEU A 18 -4.02 -1.82 4.28
CA LEU A 18 -2.75 -2.50 4.53
C LEU A 18 -2.41 -3.49 3.41
N PHE A 19 -3.36 -4.34 3.05
CA PHE A 19 -3.15 -5.31 1.97
C PHE A 19 -3.05 -4.62 0.61
N GLY A 20 -3.91 -3.64 0.33
CA GLY A 20 -3.87 -2.88 -0.93
C GLY A 20 -2.54 -2.18 -1.16
N GLY A 21 -2.01 -1.51 -0.13
CA GLY A 21 -0.70 -0.85 -0.18
C GLY A 21 0.45 -1.84 -0.39
N ASP A 22 0.47 -2.95 0.35
CA ASP A 22 1.50 -3.99 0.21
C ASP A 22 1.47 -4.63 -1.20
N PHE A 23 0.28 -4.92 -1.73
CA PHE A 23 0.13 -5.44 -3.10
C PHE A 23 0.62 -4.45 -4.16
N LEU A 24 0.32 -3.16 -4.01
CA LEU A 24 0.79 -2.11 -4.91
C LEU A 24 2.33 -2.06 -4.94
N ILE A 25 2.97 -2.00 -3.77
CA ILE A 25 4.43 -1.95 -3.64
C ILE A 25 5.06 -3.20 -4.26
N ARG A 26 4.54 -4.40 -3.97
CA ARG A 26 5.06 -5.64 -4.53
C ARG A 26 4.95 -5.69 -6.05
N GLY A 27 3.81 -5.27 -6.61
CA GLY A 27 3.63 -5.20 -8.06
C GLY A 27 4.60 -4.22 -8.72
N ALA A 28 4.70 -3.00 -8.18
CA ALA A 28 5.57 -1.95 -8.71
C ALA A 28 7.06 -2.30 -8.60
N THR A 29 7.49 -2.86 -7.46
CA THR A 29 8.88 -3.31 -7.24
C THR A 29 9.24 -4.47 -8.15
N ALA A 30 8.33 -5.42 -8.38
CA ALA A 30 8.54 -6.53 -9.32
C ALA A 30 8.70 -6.02 -10.77
N LEU A 31 7.90 -5.04 -11.18
CA LEU A 31 8.02 -4.41 -12.50
C LEU A 31 9.35 -3.68 -12.66
N ALA A 32 9.72 -2.85 -11.68
CA ALA A 32 10.97 -2.11 -11.69
C ALA A 32 12.21 -3.02 -11.73
N ARG A 33 12.19 -4.14 -10.99
CA ARG A 33 13.26 -5.15 -11.05
C ARG A 33 13.37 -5.81 -12.43
N LYS A 34 12.24 -6.09 -13.10
CA LYS A 34 12.26 -6.61 -14.48
C LYS A 34 12.92 -5.63 -15.46
N TRP A 35 12.87 -4.34 -15.18
CA TRP A 35 13.51 -3.29 -15.98
C TRP A 35 14.95 -2.98 -15.53
N ASN A 36 15.55 -3.83 -14.67
CA ASN A 36 16.89 -3.63 -14.12
C ASN A 36 17.09 -2.28 -13.39
N ILE A 37 16.01 -1.72 -12.82
CA ILE A 37 16.12 -0.51 -12.01
C ILE A 37 16.87 -0.86 -10.71
N PRO A 38 17.88 -0.06 -10.30
CA PRO A 38 18.60 -0.29 -9.05
C PRO A 38 17.69 -0.35 -7.83
N SER A 39 17.92 -1.32 -6.94
CA SER A 39 17.13 -1.49 -5.70
C SER A 39 17.12 -0.25 -4.81
N LEU A 40 18.18 0.56 -4.86
CA LEU A 40 18.26 1.83 -4.14
C LEU A 40 17.19 2.83 -4.63
N LEU A 41 17.04 2.98 -5.95
CA LEU A 41 16.02 3.84 -6.54
C LEU A 41 14.61 3.33 -6.23
N ILE A 42 14.40 2.02 -6.30
CA ILE A 42 13.13 1.38 -5.94
C ILE A 42 12.75 1.69 -4.48
N GLY A 43 13.71 1.62 -3.56
CA GLY A 43 13.48 1.93 -2.14
C GLY A 43 13.19 3.41 -1.89
N LEU A 44 13.98 4.30 -2.49
CA LEU A 44 13.85 5.75 -2.35
C LEU A 44 12.59 6.32 -3.02
N THR A 45 12.01 5.61 -3.99
CA THR A 45 10.84 6.08 -4.74
C THR A 45 9.62 5.20 -4.45
N ILE A 46 9.54 4.01 -5.05
CA ILE A 46 8.35 3.14 -5.03
C ILE A 46 7.96 2.75 -3.60
N VAL A 47 8.93 2.34 -2.77
CA VAL A 47 8.65 1.92 -1.39
C VAL A 47 8.25 3.12 -0.53
N ALA A 48 9.05 4.20 -0.58
CA ALA A 48 8.76 5.43 0.17
C ALA A 48 7.38 6.03 -0.18
N PHE A 49 6.99 5.97 -1.45
CA PHE A 49 5.67 6.43 -1.90
C PHE A 49 4.56 5.47 -1.49
N GLY A 50 4.80 4.16 -1.59
CA GLY A 50 3.81 3.14 -1.28
C GLY A 50 3.45 3.07 0.21
N THR A 51 4.38 3.40 1.10
CA THR A 51 4.10 3.48 2.56
C THR A 51 3.23 4.67 2.95
N SER A 52 3.16 5.71 2.12
CA SER A 52 2.31 6.88 2.33
C SER A 52 1.06 6.86 1.44
N ALA A 53 0.94 5.89 0.53
CA ALA A 53 -0.15 5.78 -0.42
C ALA A 53 -1.53 5.61 0.27
N PRO A 54 -1.67 4.83 1.36
CA PRO A 54 -2.94 4.75 2.10
C PRO A 54 -3.40 6.13 2.61
N GLU A 55 -2.48 6.95 3.08
CA GLU A 55 -2.73 8.27 3.65
C GLU A 55 -3.01 9.35 2.60
N LEU A 56 -2.50 9.18 1.37
CA LEU A 56 -2.74 10.10 0.25
C LEU A 56 -4.15 10.00 -0.35
N VAL A 57 -4.86 8.90 -0.07
CA VAL A 57 -6.20 8.60 -0.64
C VAL A 57 -7.33 9.07 0.31
N VAL A 58 -6.97 9.68 1.44
CA VAL A 58 -7.91 10.19 2.47
C VAL A 58 -8.48 11.58 2.14
#